data_AF-A0A4T9ES36-F1
#
_entry.id   AF-A0A4T9ES36-F1
#
_cell.length_a   1.000
_cell.length_b   1.000
_cell.length_c   1.000
_cell.angle_alpha   90.00
_cell.angle_beta   90.00
_cell.angle_gamma   90.00
#
_symmetry.space_group_name_H-M   'P 1'
#
loop_
_entity.id
_entity.type
_entity.pdbx_description
1 polymer ?
#
loop_
_entity_poly.entity_id
_entity_poly.type
_entity_poly.pdbx_seq_one_letter_code
_entity_poly.pdbx_strand_id
1 'polypeptide(L)'
;MPIVENIPDLSHWRTVQEFSITQAALLLAGIDPYDYPTLEHVRDNKHERWKMAWGLANGMVTAIRRGVLTPVECTSEIVEYDNWGNVCDIEYKRLTSAQLTDRAYEISKDKTLISRHSLYEWIKNESVDFARCPRPIPVKEVNPPAIIESSHQVINPDEYLCTYGHKSDGLEYVQDAIRELWSTYDPDDPQTAPTEHEVLEYLKKRGAGSNVARAVNLILRPEHLKRIGRRPKKTKS
;
A
#
# COMPACT_ATOMS: atom_id res chain seq x y z
N MET A 1 -8.14 19.33 3.58
CA MET A 1 -7.12 18.42 3.00
C MET A 1 -7.37 18.35 1.50
N PRO A 2 -6.36 18.43 0.64
CA PRO A 2 -6.56 18.11 -0.78
C PRO A 2 -6.77 16.59 -0.86
N ILE A 3 -8.03 16.18 -0.88
CA ILE A 3 -8.41 14.83 -1.27
C ILE A 3 -8.02 14.73 -2.74
N VAL A 4 -7.17 13.78 -3.08
CA VAL A 4 -6.74 13.62 -4.47
C VAL A 4 -7.32 12.35 -5.04
N GLU A 5 -8.11 12.51 -6.11
CA GLU A 5 -8.83 11.41 -6.75
C GLU A 5 -7.91 10.54 -7.63
N ASN A 6 -6.87 11.14 -8.22
CA ASN A 6 -5.94 10.47 -9.15
C ASN A 6 -4.56 10.27 -8.51
N ILE A 7 -4.43 9.33 -7.58
CA ILE A 7 -3.13 8.91 -7.03
C ILE A 7 -2.69 7.62 -7.77
N PRO A 8 -1.48 7.57 -8.37
CA PRO A 8 -0.98 6.37 -9.03
C PRO A 8 -0.72 5.24 -8.02
N ASP A 9 -0.61 4.00 -8.51
CA ASP A 9 -0.19 2.88 -7.65
C ASP A 9 1.30 2.97 -7.30
N LEU A 10 1.59 3.37 -6.06
CA LEU A 10 2.94 3.48 -5.51
C LEU A 10 3.36 2.24 -4.71
N SER A 11 2.64 1.11 -4.84
CA SER A 11 2.91 -0.12 -4.08
C SER A 11 4.32 -0.68 -4.28
N HIS A 12 4.91 -0.47 -5.46
CA HIS A 12 6.26 -0.92 -5.80
C HIS A 12 7.36 -0.21 -4.98
N TRP A 13 7.11 1.02 -4.49
CA TRP A 13 8.03 1.72 -3.60
C TRP A 13 8.09 1.12 -2.20
N ARG A 14 7.16 0.22 -1.81
CA ARG A 14 7.13 -0.40 -0.47
C ARG A 14 8.40 -1.18 -0.13
N THR A 15 9.14 -1.67 -1.12
CA THR A 15 10.39 -2.41 -0.92
C THR A 15 11.57 -1.50 -0.56
N VAL A 16 11.58 -0.25 -1.05
CA VAL A 16 12.67 0.72 -0.89
C VAL A 16 12.66 1.32 0.52
N GLN A 17 13.75 1.21 1.28
CA GLN A 17 13.80 1.71 2.67
C GLN A 17 14.48 3.07 2.84
N GLU A 18 15.22 3.53 1.84
CA GLU A 18 15.96 4.79 1.87
C GLU A 18 15.58 5.61 0.65
N PHE A 19 15.36 6.91 0.86
CA PHE A 19 14.90 7.83 -0.17
C PHE A 19 15.79 9.06 -0.18
N SER A 20 15.98 9.65 -1.36
CA SER A 20 16.37 11.06 -1.40
C SER A 20 15.24 11.94 -0.85
N ILE A 21 15.56 13.16 -0.41
CA ILE A 21 14.53 14.13 0.00
C ILE A 21 13.54 14.37 -1.15
N THR A 22 14.05 14.46 -2.38
CA THR A 22 13.23 14.58 -3.59
C THR A 22 12.25 13.41 -3.72
N GLN A 23 12.73 12.16 -3.69
CA GLN A 23 11.88 10.98 -3.79
C GLN A 23 10.83 10.93 -2.68
N ALA A 24 11.23 11.17 -1.43
CA ALA A 24 10.32 11.19 -0.29
C ALA A 24 9.23 12.26 -0.45
N ALA A 25 9.59 13.46 -0.90
CA ALA A 25 8.66 14.55 -1.11
C ALA A 25 7.67 14.26 -2.23
N LEU A 26 8.12 13.64 -3.32
CA LEU A 26 7.27 13.20 -4.44
C LEU A 26 6.28 12.13 -4.00
N LEU A 27 6.76 11.10 -3.29
CA LEU A 27 5.91 10.02 -2.77
C LEU A 27 4.84 10.55 -1.81
N LEU A 28 5.21 11.48 -0.92
CA LEU A 28 4.25 12.14 -0.03
C LEU A 28 3.27 13.04 -0.78
N ALA A 29 3.68 13.62 -1.92
CA ALA A 29 2.78 14.36 -2.80
C ALA A 29 1.93 13.43 -3.69
N GLY A 30 2.06 12.10 -3.58
CA GLY A 30 1.34 11.14 -4.42
C GLY A 30 1.79 11.19 -5.88
N ILE A 31 3.06 11.46 -6.12
CA ILE A 31 3.71 11.48 -7.44
C ILE A 31 4.75 10.35 -7.44
N ASP A 32 4.80 9.58 -8.53
CA ASP A 32 5.82 8.55 -8.70
C ASP A 32 7.16 9.18 -9.11
N PRO A 33 8.24 8.99 -8.32
CA PRO A 33 9.57 9.43 -8.72
C PRO A 33 10.11 8.81 -10.01
N TYR A 34 9.57 7.66 -10.47
CA TYR A 34 9.96 7.11 -11.78
C TYR A 34 9.37 7.87 -12.96
N ASP A 35 8.16 8.43 -12.81
CA ASP A 35 7.58 9.30 -13.82
C ASP A 35 8.25 10.68 -13.81
N TYR A 36 8.65 11.15 -12.63
CA TYR A 36 9.26 12.46 -12.44
C TYR A 36 10.50 12.38 -11.53
N PRO A 37 11.72 12.31 -12.11
CA PRO A 37 12.94 12.05 -11.34
C PRO A 37 13.36 13.21 -10.43
N THR A 38 12.99 14.46 -10.74
CA THR A 38 13.39 15.66 -9.98
C THR A 38 12.21 16.58 -9.70
N LEU A 39 12.35 17.46 -8.69
CA LEU A 39 11.33 18.47 -8.37
C LEU A 39 11.14 19.47 -9.52
N GLU A 40 12.22 19.81 -10.22
CA GLU A 40 12.23 20.66 -11.41
C GLU A 40 11.41 20.00 -12.51
N HIS A 41 11.62 18.69 -12.75
CA HIS A 41 10.88 17.94 -13.76
C HIS A 41 9.36 18.02 -13.52
N VAL A 42 8.91 17.85 -12.27
CA VAL A 42 7.49 17.95 -11.89
C VAL A 42 6.94 19.36 -12.14
N ARG A 43 7.71 20.40 -11.78
CA ARG A 43 7.33 21.80 -11.97
C ARG A 43 7.24 22.16 -13.45
N ASP A 44 8.25 21.76 -14.23
CA ASP A 44 8.38 22.13 -15.64
C ASP A 44 7.29 21.45 -16.49
N ASN A 45 6.87 20.24 -16.08
CA ASN A 45 5.70 19.54 -16.63
C ASN A 45 4.36 20.00 -16.03
N LYS A 46 4.36 21.03 -15.17
CA LYS A 46 3.17 21.66 -14.58
C LYS A 46 2.24 20.69 -13.85
N HIS A 47 2.80 19.64 -13.26
CA HIS A 47 2.01 18.66 -12.50
C HIS A 47 1.29 19.37 -11.34
N GLU A 48 -0.02 19.18 -11.18
CA GLU A 48 -0.87 19.94 -10.25
C GLU A 48 -0.30 20.04 -8.81
N ARG A 49 0.29 18.93 -8.35
CA ARG A 49 0.86 18.76 -7.00
C ARG A 49 2.32 19.22 -6.85
N TRP A 50 2.93 19.87 -7.85
CA TRP A 50 4.35 20.27 -7.80
C TRP A 50 4.70 21.13 -6.58
N LYS A 51 3.82 22.07 -6.21
CA LYS A 51 4.01 22.94 -5.03
C LYS A 51 4.01 22.15 -3.72
N MET A 52 3.18 21.10 -3.64
CA MET A 52 3.12 20.24 -2.46
C MET A 52 4.43 19.48 -2.30
N ALA A 53 4.93 18.84 -3.37
CA ALA A 53 6.22 18.17 -3.35
C ALA A 53 7.35 19.14 -2.97
N TRP A 54 7.37 20.34 -3.56
CA TRP A 54 8.39 21.34 -3.24
C TRP A 54 8.35 21.80 -1.77
N GLY A 55 7.15 22.03 -1.24
CA GLY A 55 6.94 22.41 0.15
C GLY A 55 7.39 21.32 1.12
N LEU A 56 7.05 20.06 0.83
CA LEU A 56 7.47 18.91 1.63
C LEU A 56 8.99 18.75 1.63
N ALA A 57 9.65 18.89 0.48
CA ALA A 57 11.11 18.84 0.38
C ALA A 57 11.78 19.94 1.23
N ASN A 58 11.29 21.17 1.15
CA ASN A 58 11.80 22.27 1.99
C ASN A 58 11.53 22.03 3.49
N GLY A 59 10.39 21.41 3.81
CA GLY A 59 10.05 20.98 5.18
C GLY A 59 11.05 19.97 5.73
N MET A 60 11.39 18.94 4.95
CA MET A 60 12.40 17.93 5.33
C MET A 60 13.79 18.55 5.52
N VAL A 61 14.23 19.43 4.63
CA VAL A 61 15.50 20.18 4.79
C VAL A 61 15.48 20.96 6.12
N THR A 62 14.38 21.63 6.42
CA THR A 62 14.23 22.37 7.69
C THR A 62 14.24 21.45 8.91
N ALA A 63 13.58 20.29 8.83
CA ALA A 63 13.53 19.29 9.88
C ALA A 63 14.92 18.66 10.15
N ILE A 64 15.71 18.43 9.10
CA ILE A 64 17.10 17.96 9.22
C ILE A 64 17.96 19.01 9.94
N ARG A 65 17.87 20.28 9.54
CA ARG A 65 18.62 21.36 10.19
C ARG A 65 18.24 21.57 11.65
N ARG A 66 17.00 21.27 12.02
CA ARG A 66 16.50 21.31 13.42
C ARG A 66 16.86 20.06 14.21
N GLY A 67 17.40 19.01 13.58
CA GLY A 67 17.67 17.72 14.21
C GLY A 67 16.42 16.90 14.55
N VAL A 68 15.26 17.25 13.97
CA VAL A 68 14.00 16.51 14.16
C VAL A 68 13.92 15.32 13.20
N LEU A 69 14.44 15.48 11.98
CA LEU A 69 14.55 14.42 10.98
C LEU A 69 16.02 14.03 10.85
N THR A 70 16.37 12.80 11.26
CA THR A 70 17.75 12.31 11.16
C THR A 70 17.98 11.63 9.81
N PRO A 71 18.85 12.18 8.93
CA PRO A 71 19.20 11.54 7.68
C PRO A 71 20.18 10.38 7.90
N VAL A 72 20.15 9.40 6.99
CA VAL A 72 21.18 8.34 6.92
C VAL A 72 22.50 8.95 6.42
N GLU A 73 22.39 9.80 5.40
CA GLU A 73 23.50 10.57 4.87
C GLU A 73 23.01 11.96 4.49
N CYS A 74 23.69 13.00 4.97
CA CYS A 74 23.41 14.37 4.59
C CYS A 74 24.55 14.93 3.76
N THR A 75 24.22 15.42 2.58
CA THR A 75 25.19 15.89 1.59
C THR A 75 24.83 17.31 1.19
N SER A 76 25.81 18.21 1.24
CA SER A 76 25.68 19.54 0.66
C SER A 76 26.09 19.56 -0.80
N GLU A 77 25.48 20.46 -1.54
CA GLU A 77 25.85 20.79 -2.90
C GLU A 77 26.45 22.19 -2.93
N ILE A 78 27.65 22.32 -3.48
CA ILE A 78 28.31 23.59 -3.72
C ILE A 78 28.42 23.74 -5.23
N VAL A 79 27.69 24.72 -5.77
CA VAL A 79 27.65 25.00 -7.20
C VAL A 79 28.63 26.12 -7.50
N GLU A 80 29.64 25.82 -8.31
CA GLU A 80 30.55 26.83 -8.84
C GLU A 80 30.03 27.36 -10.19
N TYR A 81 30.11 28.67 -10.36
CA TYR A 81 29.68 29.36 -11.57
C TYR A 81 30.87 30.00 -12.27
N ASP A 82 30.90 29.91 -13.59
CA ASP A 82 31.85 30.62 -14.42
C ASP A 82 31.56 32.14 -14.47
N ASN A 83 32.44 32.90 -15.12
CA ASN A 83 32.29 34.35 -15.28
C ASN A 83 31.08 34.76 -16.15
N TRP A 84 30.40 33.81 -16.79
CA TRP A 84 29.20 34.01 -17.59
C TRP A 84 27.93 33.52 -16.89
N GLY A 85 28.03 33.03 -15.65
CA GLY A 85 26.91 32.54 -14.85
C GLY A 85 26.47 31.11 -15.20
N ASN A 86 27.25 30.37 -15.97
CA ASN A 86 26.99 28.94 -16.20
C ASN A 86 27.60 28.11 -15.07
N VAL A 87 26.92 27.02 -14.70
CA VAL A 87 27.46 26.05 -13.75
C VAL A 87 28.69 25.39 -14.36
N CYS A 88 29.85 25.57 -13.72
CA CYS A 88 31.12 25.00 -14.19
C CYS A 88 31.52 23.74 -13.42
N ASP A 89 31.19 23.66 -12.13
CA ASP A 89 31.42 22.46 -11.31
C ASP A 89 30.37 22.35 -10.21
N ILE A 90 30.13 21.11 -9.76
CA ILE A 90 29.24 20.80 -8.64
C ILE A 90 30.00 19.89 -7.68
N GLU A 91 30.42 20.45 -6.54
CA GLU A 91 31.07 19.70 -5.48
C GLU A 91 30.04 19.16 -4.49
N TYR A 92 30.14 17.87 -4.18
CA TYR A 92 29.32 17.23 -3.16
C TYR A 92 30.16 16.96 -1.92
N LYS A 93 29.67 17.42 -0.78
CA LYS A 93 30.35 17.25 0.51
C LYS A 93 29.41 16.64 1.54
N ARG A 94 29.84 15.54 2.16
CA ARG A 94 29.10 14.96 3.28
C ARG A 94 29.19 15.87 4.49
N LEU A 95 28.05 16.20 5.08
CA LEU A 95 27.95 17.07 6.25
C LEU A 95 28.08 16.28 7.55
N THR A 96 28.82 16.85 8.49
CA THR A 96 28.85 16.40 9.89
C THR A 96 27.71 17.05 10.68
N SER A 97 27.36 16.48 11.85
CA SER A 97 26.29 17.01 12.70
C SER A 97 26.48 18.48 13.08
N ALA A 98 27.73 18.94 13.24
CA ALA A 98 28.04 20.34 13.55
C ALA A 98 27.78 21.29 12.37
N GLN A 99 27.87 20.77 11.13
CA GLN A 99 27.68 21.56 9.90
C GLN A 99 26.23 21.63 9.44
N LEU A 100 25.33 20.80 9.99
CA LEU A 100 23.90 20.81 9.62
C LEU A 100 23.21 22.13 9.96
N THR A 101 23.63 22.78 11.04
CA THR A 101 23.08 24.08 11.49
C THR A 101 23.66 25.27 10.73
N ASP A 102 24.79 25.06 10.04
CA ASP A 102 25.45 26.10 9.27
C ASP A 102 24.71 26.33 7.95
N ARG A 103 24.34 27.61 7.72
CA ARG A 103 23.61 28.06 6.53
C ARG A 103 24.52 28.24 5.32
N ALA A 104 25.84 28.18 5.50
CA ALA A 104 26.79 28.20 4.39
C ALA A 104 26.72 26.92 3.53
N TYR A 105 26.30 25.80 4.11
CA TYR A 105 26.15 24.53 3.39
C TYR A 105 24.70 24.33 2.97
N GLU A 106 24.42 24.34 1.67
CA GLU A 106 23.08 24.04 1.16
C GLU A 106 22.88 22.52 1.07
N ILE A 107 21.84 22.00 1.70
CA ILE A 107 21.55 20.56 1.74
C ILE A 107 20.99 20.13 0.37
N SER A 108 21.69 19.22 -0.30
CA SER A 108 21.25 18.65 -1.56
C SER A 108 20.03 17.75 -1.34
N LYS A 109 18.94 18.05 -2.04
CA LYS A 109 17.68 17.27 -1.95
C LYS A 109 17.79 15.92 -2.64
N ASP A 110 18.64 15.81 -3.66
CA ASP A 110 18.79 14.61 -4.47
C ASP A 110 19.84 13.64 -3.91
N LYS A 111 20.85 14.15 -3.17
CA LYS A 111 21.92 13.35 -2.60
C LYS A 111 21.76 13.05 -1.10
N THR A 112 20.94 13.80 -0.38
CA THR A 112 20.66 13.53 1.03
C THR A 112 19.67 12.38 1.16
N LEU A 113 20.06 11.34 1.89
CA LEU A 113 19.28 10.11 2.08
C LEU A 113 18.61 10.10 3.46
N ILE A 114 17.33 9.75 3.48
CA ILE A 114 16.52 9.56 4.69
C ILE A 114 15.92 8.16 4.71
N SER A 115 15.86 7.57 5.90
CA SER A 115 15.22 6.27 6.06
C SER A 115 13.70 6.43 6.08
N ARG A 116 12.98 5.41 5.60
CA ARG A 116 11.52 5.30 5.72
C ARG A 116 11.05 5.51 7.15
N HIS A 117 11.75 4.91 8.11
CA HIS A 117 11.40 4.99 9.52
C HIS A 117 11.46 6.44 10.03
N SER A 118 12.58 7.12 9.81
CA SER A 118 12.78 8.52 10.20
C SER A 118 11.75 9.45 9.54
N LEU A 119 11.42 9.18 8.26
CA LEU A 119 10.38 9.92 7.55
C LEU A 119 9.00 9.76 8.21
N TYR A 120 8.61 8.53 8.56
CA TYR A 120 7.33 8.28 9.24
C TYR A 120 7.27 8.91 10.63
N GLU A 121 8.37 8.87 11.39
CA GLU A 121 8.45 9.52 12.70
C GLU A 121 8.28 11.03 12.58
N TRP A 122 8.96 11.67 11.62
CA TRP A 122 8.81 13.10 11.36
C TRP A 122 7.37 13.47 11.00
N ILE A 123 6.73 12.72 10.08
CA ILE A 123 5.33 12.94 9.68
C ILE A 123 4.40 12.86 10.89
N LYS A 124 4.59 11.84 11.74
CA LYS A 124 3.77 11.63 12.94
C LYS A 124 3.98 12.74 13.97
N ASN A 125 5.22 13.14 14.21
CA ASN A 125 5.58 14.10 15.24
C ASN A 125 5.18 15.53 14.87
N GLU A 126 5.36 15.93 13.61
CA GLU A 126 5.01 17.28 13.14
C GLU A 126 3.61 17.35 12.53
N SER A 127 2.84 16.26 12.55
CA SER A 127 1.51 16.16 11.96
C SER A 127 1.49 16.65 10.50
N VAL A 128 2.49 16.23 9.73
CA VAL A 128 2.67 16.68 8.34
C VAL A 128 1.51 16.16 7.48
N ASP A 129 0.85 17.09 6.80
CA ASP A 129 -0.17 16.76 5.80
C ASP A 129 0.49 16.30 4.50
N PHE A 130 -0.02 15.22 3.93
CA PHE A 130 0.46 14.63 2.67
C PHE A 130 -0.72 14.11 1.84
N ALA A 131 -0.49 13.84 0.55
CA ALA A 131 -1.53 13.38 -0.36
C ALA A 131 -2.07 12.02 0.08
N ARG A 132 -3.40 11.92 0.20
CA ARG A 132 -4.08 10.68 0.56
C ARG A 132 -5.25 10.46 -0.39
N CYS A 133 -5.46 9.19 -0.76
CA CYS A 133 -6.70 8.81 -1.43
C CYS A 133 -7.87 9.18 -0.52
N PRO A 134 -9.03 9.56 -1.09
CA PRO A 134 -10.26 9.62 -0.31
C PRO A 134 -10.39 8.31 0.47
N ARG A 135 -10.64 8.41 1.78
CA ARG A 135 -11.04 7.21 2.53
C ARG A 135 -12.24 6.65 1.78
N PRO A 136 -12.29 5.34 1.49
CA PRO A 136 -13.52 4.74 0.99
C PRO A 136 -14.61 5.17 1.96
N ILE A 137 -15.61 5.89 1.45
CA ILE A 137 -16.75 6.31 2.23
C ILE A 137 -17.25 5.01 2.86
N PRO A 138 -17.32 4.90 4.20
CA PRO A 138 -17.92 3.73 4.80
C PRO A 138 -19.30 3.63 4.17
N VAL A 139 -19.52 2.57 3.40
CA VAL A 139 -20.81 2.31 2.78
C VAL A 139 -21.77 2.30 3.96
N LYS A 140 -22.52 3.39 4.16
CA LYS A 140 -23.67 3.34 5.05
C LYS A 140 -24.49 2.21 4.48
N GLU A 141 -24.74 1.18 5.28
CA GLU A 141 -25.74 0.17 4.96
C GLU A 141 -26.99 0.93 4.51
N VAL A 142 -27.18 1.02 3.20
CA VAL A 142 -28.39 1.55 2.64
C VAL A 142 -29.38 0.44 2.96
N ASN A 143 -30.26 0.69 3.94
CA ASN A 143 -31.40 -0.18 4.16
C ASN A 143 -32.00 -0.47 2.77
N PRO A 144 -32.12 -1.75 2.38
CA PRO A 144 -32.53 -2.08 1.03
C PRO A 144 -33.86 -1.38 0.75
N PRO A 145 -33.98 -0.63 -0.37
CA PRO A 145 -35.26 -0.07 -0.75
C PRO A 145 -36.26 -1.21 -0.92
N ALA A 146 -37.51 -0.93 -0.55
CA ALA A 146 -38.61 -1.88 -0.67
C ALA A 146 -38.60 -2.54 -2.05
N ILE A 147 -38.70 -3.88 -2.03
CA ILE A 147 -38.67 -4.80 -3.16
C ILE A 147 -39.57 -4.25 -4.28
N ILE A 148 -38.96 -3.70 -5.33
CA ILE A 148 -39.60 -3.63 -6.63
C ILE A 148 -39.31 -4.98 -7.27
N GLU A 149 -40.35 -5.81 -7.40
CA GLU A 149 -40.34 -7.06 -8.15
C GLU A 149 -39.77 -6.79 -9.54
N SER A 150 -38.46 -7.02 -9.67
CA SER A 150 -37.74 -6.91 -10.93
C SER A 150 -37.50 -8.35 -11.35
N SER A 151 -38.13 -8.73 -12.45
CA SER A 151 -38.10 -10.06 -13.06
C SER A 151 -36.73 -10.72 -12.90
N HIS A 152 -36.69 -11.85 -12.20
CA HIS A 152 -35.50 -12.69 -12.08
C HIS A 152 -34.99 -13.07 -13.47
N GLN A 153 -33.96 -12.38 -13.96
CA GLN A 153 -33.04 -13.02 -14.87
C GLN A 153 -32.21 -13.98 -14.03
N VAL A 154 -32.28 -15.26 -14.39
CA VAL A 154 -31.49 -16.34 -13.80
C VAL A 154 -30.03 -16.03 -14.12
N ILE A 155 -29.33 -15.41 -13.17
CA ILE A 155 -27.90 -15.13 -13.29
C ILE A 155 -27.17 -16.45 -13.04
N ASN A 156 -26.40 -16.87 -14.03
CA ASN A 156 -25.67 -18.13 -14.03
C ASN A 156 -24.54 -18.07 -12.98
N PRO A 157 -24.42 -19.04 -12.05
CA PRO A 157 -23.46 -18.97 -10.93
C PRO A 157 -21.98 -19.06 -11.32
N ASP A 158 -21.66 -19.29 -12.59
CA ASP A 158 -20.30 -19.61 -13.05
C ASP A 158 -19.34 -18.41 -13.16
N GLU A 159 -19.81 -17.17 -12.94
CA GLU A 159 -19.10 -16.00 -13.49
C GLU A 159 -18.14 -15.24 -12.55
N TYR A 160 -17.97 -15.61 -11.27
CA TYR A 160 -17.26 -14.73 -10.32
C TYR A 160 -16.13 -15.33 -9.46
N LEU A 161 -15.51 -16.45 -9.86
CA LEU A 161 -14.32 -16.93 -9.14
C LEU A 161 -13.01 -17.01 -9.95
N CYS A 162 -13.00 -16.79 -11.26
CA CYS A 162 -11.79 -16.97 -12.07
C CYS A 162 -11.68 -16.00 -13.26
N THR A 163 -11.78 -14.68 -13.06
CA THR A 163 -11.44 -13.69 -14.12
C THR A 163 -9.95 -13.31 -14.16
N TYR A 164 -9.14 -13.79 -13.22
CA TYR A 164 -7.69 -13.82 -13.37
C TYR A 164 -7.32 -15.12 -14.08
N GLY A 165 -6.83 -15.04 -15.32
CA GLY A 165 -6.53 -16.19 -16.21
C GLY A 165 -5.45 -17.19 -15.72
N HIS A 166 -5.13 -17.21 -14.42
CA HIS A 166 -4.25 -18.17 -13.80
C HIS A 166 -5.01 -19.47 -13.47
N LYS A 167 -4.70 -20.53 -14.21
CA LYS A 167 -5.17 -21.89 -13.93
C LYS A 167 -4.12 -22.59 -13.07
N SER A 168 -4.43 -22.82 -11.80
CA SER A 168 -3.63 -23.68 -10.95
C SER A 168 -4.52 -24.79 -10.41
N ASP A 169 -3.96 -25.98 -10.23
CA ASP A 169 -4.70 -27.16 -9.75
C ASP A 169 -5.47 -26.87 -8.45
N GLY A 170 -4.89 -26.04 -7.57
CA GLY A 170 -5.54 -25.61 -6.32
C GLY A 170 -6.81 -24.79 -6.54
N LEU A 171 -6.83 -23.90 -7.54
CA LEU A 171 -8.00 -23.10 -7.89
C LEU A 171 -9.12 -23.96 -8.49
N GLU A 172 -8.77 -24.96 -9.30
CA GLU A 172 -9.76 -25.90 -9.85
C GLU A 172 -10.45 -26.69 -8.74
N TYR A 173 -9.70 -27.15 -7.73
CA TYR A 173 -10.27 -27.81 -6.55
C TYR A 173 -11.19 -26.89 -5.73
N VAL A 174 -10.86 -25.59 -5.62
CA VAL A 174 -11.70 -24.59 -4.95
C VAL A 174 -13.02 -24.44 -5.70
N GLN A 175 -12.97 -24.24 -7.02
CA GLN A 175 -14.16 -24.03 -7.84
C GLN A 175 -15.07 -25.27 -7.84
N ASP A 176 -14.49 -26.47 -8.00
CA ASP A 176 -15.25 -27.72 -7.96
C ASP A 176 -15.89 -27.96 -6.59
N ALA A 177 -15.17 -27.73 -5.49
CA ALA A 177 -15.74 -27.89 -4.15
C ALA A 177 -16.86 -26.87 -3.86
N ILE A 178 -16.77 -25.66 -4.41
CA ILE A 178 -17.85 -24.66 -4.27
C ILE A 178 -19.12 -25.15 -4.96
N ARG A 179 -19.00 -25.59 -6.22
CA ARG A 179 -20.15 -26.07 -7.00
C ARG A 179 -20.84 -27.27 -6.34
N GLU A 180 -20.08 -28.19 -5.76
CA GLU A 180 -20.59 -29.50 -5.35
C GLU A 180 -20.95 -29.55 -3.85
N LEU A 181 -20.22 -28.85 -2.99
CA LEU A 181 -20.41 -28.92 -1.53
C LEU A 181 -20.96 -27.64 -0.91
N TRP A 182 -20.72 -26.48 -1.52
CA TRP A 182 -21.11 -25.19 -0.96
C TRP A 182 -22.22 -24.47 -1.75
N SER A 183 -22.71 -25.06 -2.83
CA SER A 183 -23.78 -24.48 -3.65
C SER A 183 -25.12 -24.36 -2.90
N THR A 184 -25.33 -25.18 -1.88
CA THR A 184 -26.53 -25.18 -1.02
C THR A 184 -26.29 -24.58 0.36
N TYR A 185 -25.12 -23.96 0.59
CA TYR A 185 -24.80 -23.36 1.88
C TYR A 185 -25.61 -22.08 2.11
N ASP A 186 -26.35 -22.05 3.22
CA ASP A 186 -27.08 -20.88 3.71
C ASP A 186 -26.28 -20.21 4.85
N PRO A 187 -25.86 -18.94 4.71
CA PRO A 187 -25.19 -18.19 5.77
C PRO A 187 -25.96 -18.12 7.10
N ASP A 188 -27.30 -18.13 7.05
CA ASP A 188 -28.17 -18.00 8.23
C ASP A 188 -28.44 -19.35 8.92
N ASP A 189 -28.19 -20.48 8.24
CA ASP A 189 -28.26 -21.83 8.83
C ASP A 189 -26.90 -22.57 8.75
N PRO A 190 -26.10 -22.53 9.84
CA PRO A 190 -24.81 -23.23 9.91
C PRO A 190 -24.85 -24.74 9.69
N GLN A 191 -26.01 -25.40 9.79
CA GLN A 191 -26.15 -26.86 9.57
C GLN A 191 -26.11 -27.23 8.08
N THR A 192 -26.34 -26.27 7.20
CA THR A 192 -26.24 -26.46 5.74
C THR A 192 -24.79 -26.53 5.24
N ALA A 193 -23.82 -26.20 6.10
CA ALA A 193 -22.41 -26.23 5.74
C ALA A 193 -21.85 -27.66 5.76
N PRO A 194 -21.05 -28.07 4.75
CA PRO A 194 -20.39 -29.36 4.78
C PRO A 194 -19.40 -29.44 5.94
N THR A 195 -19.21 -30.63 6.50
CA THR A 195 -18.23 -30.89 7.56
C THR A 195 -16.80 -30.86 7.02
N GLU A 196 -15.81 -30.63 7.89
CA GLU A 196 -14.40 -30.63 7.47
C GLU A 196 -14.00 -31.99 6.86
N HIS A 197 -14.53 -33.08 7.42
CA HIS A 197 -14.23 -34.42 6.93
C HIS A 197 -14.78 -34.66 5.52
N GLU A 198 -16.01 -34.22 5.24
CA GLU A 198 -16.65 -34.36 3.91
C GLU A 198 -15.88 -33.60 2.84
N VAL A 199 -15.45 -32.36 3.13
CA VAL A 199 -14.66 -31.55 2.20
C VAL A 199 -13.30 -32.22 1.91
N LEU A 200 -12.61 -32.71 2.95
CA LEU A 200 -11.31 -33.35 2.78
C LEU A 200 -11.40 -34.66 1.98
N GLU A 201 -12.40 -35.50 2.26
CA GLU A 201 -12.61 -36.76 1.54
C GLU A 201 -13.00 -36.53 0.09
N TYR A 202 -13.86 -35.55 -0.18
CA TYR A 202 -14.24 -35.17 -1.55
C TYR A 202 -13.02 -34.75 -2.38
N LEU A 203 -12.19 -33.86 -1.84
CA LEU A 203 -11.01 -33.35 -2.53
C LEU A 203 -9.95 -34.44 -2.75
N LYS A 204 -9.74 -35.34 -1.79
CA LYS A 204 -8.84 -36.49 -1.96
C LYS A 204 -9.33 -37.45 -3.04
N LYS A 205 -10.63 -37.74 -3.11
CA LYS A 205 -11.22 -38.57 -4.19
C LYS A 205 -11.01 -37.95 -5.58
N ARG A 206 -10.98 -36.61 -5.64
CA ARG A 206 -10.67 -35.86 -6.86
C ARG A 206 -9.18 -35.80 -7.21
N GLY A 207 -8.29 -36.35 -6.39
CA GLY A 207 -6.85 -36.40 -6.64
C GLY A 207 -6.03 -35.34 -5.91
N ALA A 208 -6.63 -34.51 -5.05
CA ALA A 208 -5.89 -33.52 -4.28
C ALA A 208 -5.04 -34.19 -3.19
N GLY A 209 -3.77 -33.79 -3.09
CA GLY A 209 -2.90 -34.19 -1.98
C GLY A 209 -3.43 -33.67 -0.63
N SER A 210 -3.18 -34.39 0.47
CA SER A 210 -3.71 -34.07 1.81
C SER A 210 -3.48 -32.62 2.25
N ASN A 211 -2.33 -32.04 1.90
CA ASN A 211 -2.01 -30.64 2.22
C ASN A 211 -2.83 -29.64 1.40
N VAL A 212 -3.06 -29.95 0.12
CA VAL A 212 -3.88 -29.13 -0.79
C VAL A 212 -5.32 -29.16 -0.34
N ALA A 213 -5.88 -30.35 -0.07
CA ALA A 213 -7.24 -30.50 0.44
C ALA A 213 -7.48 -29.68 1.73
N ARG A 214 -6.51 -29.70 2.65
CA ARG A 214 -6.59 -28.90 3.89
C ARG A 214 -6.52 -27.40 3.63
N ALA A 215 -5.65 -26.96 2.72
CA ALA A 215 -5.55 -25.56 2.33
C ALA A 215 -6.87 -25.08 1.67
N VAL A 216 -7.45 -25.88 0.78
CA VAL A 216 -8.74 -25.58 0.14
C VAL A 216 -9.87 -25.49 1.17
N ASN A 217 -9.99 -26.46 2.09
CA ASN A 217 -10.99 -26.37 3.17
C ASN A 217 -10.82 -25.12 4.05
N LEU A 218 -9.58 -24.68 4.31
CA LEU A 218 -9.31 -23.46 5.05
C LEU A 218 -9.72 -22.19 4.30
N ILE A 219 -9.61 -22.19 2.97
CA ILE A 219 -10.04 -21.08 2.10
C ILE A 219 -11.57 -21.02 2.05
N LEU A 220 -12.23 -22.16 1.84
CA LEU A 220 -13.69 -22.23 1.64
C LEU A 220 -14.49 -21.97 2.91
N ARG A 221 -14.00 -22.42 4.07
CA ARG A 221 -14.77 -22.36 5.30
C ARG A 221 -14.77 -20.94 5.89
N PRO A 222 -15.92 -20.34 6.22
CA PRO A 222 -16.00 -19.08 6.96
C PRO A 222 -15.42 -19.16 8.39
N GLU A 223 -14.90 -18.05 8.91
CA GLU A 223 -14.24 -17.97 10.24
C GLU A 223 -15.16 -18.38 11.41
N HIS A 224 -16.46 -18.09 11.34
CA HIS A 224 -17.42 -18.50 12.38
C HIS A 224 -17.57 -20.03 12.44
N LEU A 225 -17.48 -20.73 11.31
CA LEU A 225 -17.52 -22.19 11.25
C LEU A 225 -16.20 -22.85 11.63
N LYS A 226 -15.05 -22.17 11.44
CA LYS A 226 -13.72 -22.68 11.88
C LYS A 226 -13.58 -22.76 13.40
N ARG A 227 -14.39 -22.02 14.15
CA ARG A 227 -14.31 -21.93 15.62
C ARG A 227 -15.21 -22.93 16.34
N ILE A 228 -16.17 -23.54 15.65
CA ILE A 228 -17.05 -24.56 16.20
C ILE A 228 -16.19 -25.80 16.51
N GLY A 229 -15.85 -25.99 17.80
CA GLY A 229 -15.03 -27.11 18.28
C GLY A 229 -13.65 -26.74 18.85
N ARG A 230 -13.18 -25.49 18.73
CA ARG A 230 -11.94 -25.05 19.41
C ARG A 230 -12.22 -24.74 20.88
N ARG A 231 -11.57 -25.46 21.80
CA ARG A 231 -11.61 -25.17 23.25
C ARG A 231 -11.29 -23.70 23.50
N PRO A 232 -12.09 -22.97 24.30
CA PRO A 232 -11.78 -21.58 24.63
C PRO A 232 -10.41 -21.52 25.32
N LYS A 233 -9.55 -20.63 24.81
CA LYS A 233 -8.20 -20.40 25.33
C LYS A 233 -8.36 -19.81 26.74
N LYS A 234 -7.99 -20.56 27.78
CA LYS A 234 -7.99 -20.05 29.16
C LYS A 234 -7.08 -18.82 29.24
N THR A 235 -7.67 -17.64 29.38
CA THR A 235 -6.98 -16.44 29.85
C THR A 235 -6.57 -16.66 31.29
N LYS A 236 -5.26 -16.74 31.55
CA LYS A 236 -4.72 -16.70 32.91
C LYS A 236 -4.89 -15.25 33.40
N SER A 237 -5.75 -15.06 34.40
CA SER A 237 -5.76 -13.88 35.26
C SER A 237 -4.74 -14.04 36.38
#